data_AF-A0A3S0XQK9-F1
#
_entry.id   AF-A0A3S0XQK9-F1
#
_cell.length_a   1.000
_cell.length_b   1.000
_cell.length_c   1.000
_cell.angle_alpha   90.00
_cell.angle_beta   90.00
_cell.angle_gamma   90.00
#
_symmetry.space_group_name_H-M   'P 1'
#
loop_
_entity.id
_entity.type
_entity.pdbx_description
1 polymer ?
#
loop_
_entity_poly.entity_id
_entity_poly.type
_entity_poly.pdbx_seq_one_letter_code
_entity_poly.pdbx_strand_id
1 'polypeptide(L)'
;MMFKSKLATFVSALVLASSVFAAQDKPEICPGMAAVQAEGMTNAAEILEGLYLTFNLSHYDTSSNWVFIMGAINADSEDIAIEESNQILSTMSGSPTPEDDGEGSWICQYETNVPEVSAFAVQADDMISPLKMSRYLRKTH
;
A
#
# COMPACT_ATOMS: atom_id res chain seq x y z
N MET A 1 -67.90 -10.02 25.58
CA MET A 1 -66.95 -10.11 26.71
C MET A 1 -65.68 -9.35 26.37
N MET A 2 -65.15 -8.61 27.33
CA MET A 2 -64.05 -7.66 27.26
C MET A 2 -62.67 -8.36 27.25
N PHE A 3 -61.72 -7.89 26.45
CA PHE A 3 -60.27 -7.92 26.72
C PHE A 3 -59.63 -6.75 25.95
N LYS A 4 -59.50 -5.55 26.53
CA LYS A 4 -58.38 -5.07 27.36
C LYS A 4 -57.00 -5.32 26.76
N SER A 5 -56.41 -4.23 26.21
CA SER A 5 -55.00 -3.79 26.27
C SER A 5 -53.92 -4.83 25.89
N LYS A 6 -52.93 -4.52 25.06
CA LYS A 6 -51.76 -3.73 25.48
C LYS A 6 -50.91 -3.36 24.27
N LEU A 7 -50.43 -2.11 24.28
CA LEU A 7 -49.23 -1.63 23.61
C LEU A 7 -48.10 -2.67 23.76
N ALA A 8 -47.53 -3.15 22.66
CA ALA A 8 -46.30 -3.93 22.66
C ALA A 8 -45.42 -3.50 21.46
N THR A 9 -44.67 -2.43 21.70
CA THR A 9 -43.24 -2.30 21.35
C THR A 9 -42.84 -2.42 19.88
N PHE A 10 -42.93 -1.29 19.17
CA PHE A 10 -42.19 -1.01 17.93
C PHE A 10 -40.71 -0.70 18.24
N VAL A 11 -39.89 -1.69 18.57
CA VAL A 11 -38.42 -1.52 18.64
C VAL A 11 -37.75 -2.83 18.23
N SER A 12 -37.61 -3.09 16.94
CA SER A 12 -36.74 -4.19 16.46
C SER A 12 -36.32 -4.02 15.00
N ALA A 13 -35.81 -2.86 14.64
CA ALA A 13 -35.22 -2.63 13.32
C ALA A 13 -33.96 -1.75 13.37
N LEU A 14 -33.25 -1.75 14.51
CA LEU A 14 -32.07 -0.92 14.72
C LEU A 14 -30.83 -1.72 15.12
N VAL A 15 -30.60 -2.91 14.54
CA VAL A 15 -29.37 -3.66 14.82
C VAL A 15 -28.94 -4.49 13.61
N LEU A 16 -28.65 -3.88 12.46
CA LEU A 16 -27.77 -4.47 11.43
C LEU A 16 -27.13 -3.36 10.59
N ALA A 17 -26.64 -2.30 11.24
CA ALA A 17 -25.61 -1.46 10.66
C ALA A 17 -24.25 -1.92 11.21
N SER A 18 -23.93 -3.20 11.05
CA SER A 18 -22.54 -3.63 11.10
C SER A 18 -21.91 -3.13 9.82
N SER A 19 -21.33 -1.94 9.86
CA SER A 19 -20.35 -1.51 8.87
C SER A 19 -19.29 -2.61 8.80
N VAL A 20 -19.39 -3.43 7.75
CA VAL A 20 -18.30 -4.29 7.34
C VAL A 20 -17.21 -3.31 6.89
N PHE A 21 -16.38 -2.88 7.84
CA PHE A 21 -15.10 -2.32 7.49
C PHE A 21 -14.38 -3.45 6.78
N ALA A 22 -14.29 -3.35 5.46
CA ALA A 22 -13.47 -4.24 4.66
C ALA A 22 -12.02 -3.97 5.06
N ALA A 23 -11.57 -4.59 6.15
CA ALA A 23 -10.16 -4.77 6.40
C ALA A 23 -9.63 -5.51 5.18
N GLN A 24 -8.61 -4.94 4.52
CA GLN A 24 -7.98 -5.63 3.40
C GLN A 24 -7.48 -6.98 3.90
N ASP A 25 -7.80 -8.05 3.18
CA ASP A 25 -7.31 -9.38 3.51
C ASP A 25 -5.79 -9.33 3.58
N LYS A 26 -5.23 -9.81 4.70
CA LYS A 26 -3.79 -9.85 4.91
C LYS A 26 -3.14 -10.62 3.75
N PRO A 27 -2.18 -10.02 3.00
CA PRO A 27 -1.47 -10.73 1.96
C PRO A 27 -0.66 -11.89 2.57
N GLU A 28 -0.62 -13.01 1.86
CA GLU A 28 0.06 -14.22 2.34
C GLU A 28 1.59 -14.05 2.36
N ILE A 29 2.13 -13.31 1.39
CA ILE A 29 3.56 -13.11 1.19
C ILE A 29 3.89 -11.65 0.83
N CYS A 30 5.05 -11.19 1.27
CA CYS A 30 5.68 -9.99 0.75
C CYS A 30 6.30 -10.24 -0.62
N PRO A 31 6.51 -9.20 -1.44
CA PRO A 31 7.39 -9.27 -2.60
C PRO A 31 8.74 -9.90 -2.25
N GLY A 32 9.17 -10.87 -3.05
CA GLY A 32 10.50 -11.46 -2.89
C GLY A 32 11.58 -10.48 -3.35
N MET A 33 12.71 -10.39 -2.63
CA MET A 33 13.81 -9.49 -3.00
C MET A 33 14.29 -9.68 -4.44
N ALA A 34 14.35 -10.92 -4.92
CA ALA A 34 14.75 -11.22 -6.30
C ALA A 34 13.78 -10.64 -7.34
N ALA A 35 12.47 -10.67 -7.07
CA ALA A 35 11.45 -10.09 -7.94
C ALA A 35 11.53 -8.55 -7.93
N VAL A 36 11.73 -7.94 -6.76
CA VAL A 36 11.94 -6.49 -6.64
C VAL A 36 13.19 -6.04 -7.41
N GLN A 37 14.30 -6.77 -7.26
CA GLN A 37 15.56 -6.51 -7.97
C GLN A 37 15.44 -6.68 -9.49
N ALA A 38 14.67 -7.66 -9.96
CA ALA A 38 14.47 -7.91 -11.39
C ALA A 38 13.68 -6.77 -12.06
N GLU A 39 12.73 -6.17 -11.34
CA GLU A 39 11.93 -5.04 -11.83
C GLU A 39 12.68 -3.71 -11.72
N GLY A 40 13.48 -3.53 -10.67
CA GLY A 40 14.25 -2.30 -10.43
C GLY A 40 13.39 -1.10 -10.03
N MET A 41 14.05 0.02 -9.74
CA MET A 41 13.41 1.32 -9.51
C MET A 41 13.26 2.03 -10.85
N THR A 42 12.08 2.58 -11.13
CA THR A 42 11.77 3.20 -12.44
C THR A 42 11.25 4.63 -12.35
N ASN A 43 10.84 5.07 -11.16
CA ASN A 43 10.31 6.40 -10.94
C ASN A 43 11.01 7.05 -9.74
N ALA A 44 11.06 8.38 -9.76
CA ALA A 44 11.49 9.22 -8.65
C ALA A 44 10.50 10.36 -8.46
N ALA A 45 10.43 10.89 -7.25
CA ALA A 45 9.75 12.14 -6.93
C ALA A 45 10.57 12.90 -5.88
N GLU A 46 10.89 14.16 -6.16
CA GLU A 46 11.51 15.04 -5.18
C GLU A 46 10.52 15.37 -4.06
N ILE A 47 10.91 15.13 -2.81
CA ILE A 47 10.09 15.38 -1.62
C ILE A 47 10.56 16.62 -0.84
N LEU A 48 11.85 16.91 -0.89
CA LEU A 48 12.50 18.12 -0.40
C LEU A 48 13.67 18.43 -1.34
N GLU A 49 14.18 19.67 -1.31
CA GLU A 49 15.29 20.09 -2.18
C GLU A 49 16.48 19.11 -2.07
N GLY A 50 16.79 18.43 -3.19
CA GLY A 50 17.87 17.43 -3.29
C GLY A 50 17.56 16.07 -2.65
N LEU A 51 16.32 15.84 -2.20
CA LEU A 51 15.90 14.62 -1.50
C LEU A 51 14.73 13.94 -2.23
N TYR A 52 14.93 12.69 -2.62
CA TYR A 52 14.03 11.95 -3.48
C TYR A 52 13.46 10.71 -2.79
N LEU A 53 12.21 10.39 -3.14
CA LEU A 53 11.68 9.04 -3.04
C LEU A 53 11.77 8.39 -4.41
N THR A 54 12.19 7.13 -4.47
CA THR A 54 12.11 6.31 -5.68
C THR A 54 11.06 5.24 -5.49
N PHE A 55 10.35 4.88 -6.56
CA PHE A 55 9.32 3.86 -6.47
C PHE A 55 9.09 3.10 -7.80
N ASN A 56 8.57 1.89 -7.67
CA ASN A 56 8.05 1.11 -8.79
C ASN A 56 6.76 0.38 -8.36
N LEU A 57 5.85 0.19 -9.30
CA LEU A 57 4.58 -0.50 -9.10
C LEU A 57 4.60 -1.80 -9.92
N SER A 58 4.57 -2.94 -9.25
CA SER A 58 4.48 -4.26 -9.89
C SER A 58 3.72 -5.24 -9.00
N HIS A 59 3.51 -6.46 -9.50
CA HIS A 59 3.01 -7.58 -8.71
C HIS A 59 4.14 -8.29 -7.95
N TYR A 60 5.38 -8.19 -8.43
CA TYR A 60 6.58 -8.84 -7.86
C TYR A 60 6.39 -10.32 -7.53
N ASP A 61 5.81 -11.07 -8.48
CA ASP A 61 5.47 -12.48 -8.36
C ASP A 61 4.49 -12.83 -7.21
N THR A 62 3.72 -11.85 -6.74
CA THR A 62 2.63 -12.06 -5.77
C THR A 62 1.25 -11.96 -6.44
N SER A 63 0.19 -12.29 -5.70
CA SER A 63 -1.20 -12.12 -6.15
C SER A 63 -1.70 -10.67 -6.07
N SER A 64 -0.95 -9.77 -5.45
CA SER A 64 -1.34 -8.40 -5.15
C SER A 64 -0.45 -7.41 -5.88
N ASN A 65 -0.97 -6.20 -6.11
CA ASN A 65 -0.18 -5.07 -6.56
C ASN A 65 0.56 -4.45 -5.37
N TRP A 66 1.81 -4.05 -5.59
CA TRP A 66 2.63 -3.40 -4.58
C TRP A 66 3.34 -2.19 -5.18
N VAL A 67 3.37 -1.09 -4.43
CA VAL A 67 4.33 -0.02 -4.68
C VAL A 67 5.55 -0.29 -3.80
N PHE A 68 6.68 -0.61 -4.41
CA PHE A 68 7.96 -0.65 -3.73
C PHE A 68 8.57 0.75 -3.73
N ILE A 69 9.00 1.22 -2.57
CA ILE A 69 9.46 2.60 -2.32
C ILE A 69 10.81 2.54 -1.61
N MET A 70 11.77 3.35 -2.05
CA MET A 70 13.03 3.60 -1.34
C MET A 70 13.23 5.09 -1.12
N GLY A 71 13.65 5.44 0.10
CA GLY A 71 13.97 6.81 0.47
C GLY A 71 14.44 6.95 1.91
N ALA A 72 15.14 8.02 2.26
CA ALA A 72 15.34 9.20 1.45
C ALA A 72 16.66 9.14 0.64
N ILE A 73 16.64 9.50 -0.65
CA ILE A 73 17.79 9.43 -1.56
C ILE A 73 18.28 10.85 -1.83
N ASN A 74 19.54 11.16 -1.51
CA ASN A 74 20.12 12.46 -1.80
C ASN A 74 20.65 12.47 -3.23
N ALA A 75 20.09 13.28 -4.11
CA ALA A 75 20.47 13.31 -5.53
C ALA A 75 20.25 14.69 -6.15
N ASP A 76 20.94 14.96 -7.26
CA ASP A 76 20.79 16.22 -8.01
C ASP A 76 19.63 16.19 -9.03
N SER A 77 19.04 15.02 -9.29
CA SER A 77 17.92 14.83 -10.22
C SER A 77 17.19 13.50 -9.99
N GLU A 78 16.00 13.37 -10.56
CA GLU A 78 15.22 12.13 -10.56
C GLU A 78 15.99 10.94 -11.17
N ASP A 79 16.69 11.16 -12.29
CA ASP A 79 17.46 10.11 -12.97
C ASP A 79 18.61 9.60 -12.10
N ILE A 80 19.32 10.51 -11.41
CA ILE A 80 20.39 10.15 -10.47
C ILE A 80 19.80 9.40 -9.27
N ALA A 81 18.67 9.84 -8.72
CA ALA A 81 18.00 9.14 -7.63
C ALA A 81 17.63 7.71 -8.03
N ILE A 82 17.09 7.52 -9.24
CA ILE A 82 16.76 6.19 -9.77
C ILE A 82 18.02 5.32 -9.91
N GLU A 83 19.12 5.88 -10.44
CA GLU A 83 20.39 5.15 -10.57
C GLU A 83 20.93 4.71 -9.20
N GLU A 84 21.03 5.63 -8.25
CA GLU A 84 21.52 5.36 -6.89
C GLU A 84 20.65 4.34 -6.15
N SER A 85 19.33 4.47 -6.22
CA SER A 85 18.42 3.50 -5.62
C SER A 85 18.57 2.11 -6.22
N ASN A 86 18.77 1.99 -7.53
CA ASN A 86 19.02 0.69 -8.16
C ASN A 86 20.37 0.09 -7.72
N GLN A 87 21.39 0.91 -7.48
CA GLN A 87 22.66 0.44 -6.90
C GLN A 87 22.45 -0.12 -5.49
N ILE A 88 21.72 0.59 -4.63
CA ILE A 88 21.38 0.12 -3.28
C ILE A 88 20.55 -1.17 -3.36
N LEU A 89 19.49 -1.18 -4.18
CA LEU A 89 18.59 -2.31 -4.39
C LEU A 89 19.35 -3.58 -4.80
N SER A 90 20.37 -3.46 -5.65
CA SER A 90 21.19 -4.60 -6.10
C SER A 90 21.93 -5.33 -4.98
N THR A 91 22.10 -4.67 -3.83
CA THR A 91 22.81 -5.21 -2.66
C THR A 91 21.89 -5.62 -1.52
N MET A 92 20.59 -5.31 -1.64
CA MET A 92 19.60 -5.66 -0.63
C MET A 92 19.33 -7.17 -0.61
N SER A 93 18.96 -7.68 0.55
CA SER A 93 18.56 -9.07 0.76
C SER A 93 17.55 -9.15 1.91
N GLY A 94 16.80 -10.23 1.99
CA GLY A 94 15.81 -10.40 3.06
C GLY A 94 14.55 -11.13 2.60
N SER A 95 13.71 -11.45 3.57
CA SER A 95 12.41 -12.10 3.36
C SER A 95 11.44 -11.55 4.40
N PRO A 96 10.93 -10.32 4.20
CA PRO A 96 10.06 -9.70 5.19
C PRO A 96 8.70 -10.38 5.26
N THR A 97 7.99 -10.10 6.34
CA THR A 97 6.62 -10.56 6.55
C THR A 97 5.65 -9.39 6.48
N PRO A 98 4.43 -9.58 5.97
CA PRO A 98 3.46 -8.49 5.92
C PRO A 98 3.02 -8.03 7.31
N GLU A 99 3.05 -6.72 7.50
CA GLU A 99 2.68 -6.01 8.72
C GLU A 99 1.57 -4.98 8.42
N ASP A 100 0.69 -4.76 9.40
CA ASP A 100 -0.36 -3.75 9.31
C ASP A 100 0.23 -2.39 9.69
N ASP A 101 0.08 -1.38 8.84
CA ASP A 101 0.57 -0.02 9.09
C ASP A 101 -0.26 0.75 10.13
N GLY A 102 -1.42 0.22 10.55
CA GLY A 102 -2.37 0.87 11.46
C GLY A 102 -3.26 1.91 10.79
N GLU A 103 -3.07 2.17 9.48
CA GLU A 103 -3.86 3.07 8.64
C GLU A 103 -4.70 2.31 7.60
N GLY A 104 -4.63 0.98 7.60
CA GLY A 104 -5.44 0.10 6.77
C GLY A 104 -4.73 -0.39 5.50
N SER A 105 -3.40 -0.30 5.46
CA SER A 105 -2.58 -0.89 4.40
C SER A 105 -1.64 -1.96 4.96
N TRP A 106 -1.27 -2.90 4.09
CA TRP A 106 -0.24 -3.88 4.40
C TRP A 106 1.11 -3.42 3.87
N ILE A 107 2.12 -3.50 4.74
CA ILE A 107 3.50 -3.10 4.42
C ILE A 107 4.48 -4.25 4.63
N CYS A 108 5.57 -4.19 3.89
CA CYS A 108 6.73 -5.06 4.04
C CYS A 108 7.97 -4.18 4.12
N GLN A 109 8.63 -4.15 5.27
CA GLN A 109 9.87 -3.38 5.45
C GLN A 109 11.08 -4.21 5.03
N TYR A 110 11.99 -3.61 4.28
CA TYR A 110 13.22 -4.25 3.82
C TYR A 110 14.43 -3.57 4.43
N GLU A 111 15.43 -4.37 4.78
CA GLU A 111 16.71 -3.86 5.25
C GLU A 111 17.54 -3.37 4.07
N THR A 112 18.09 -2.17 4.22
CA THR A 112 19.08 -1.62 3.31
C THR A 112 20.44 -1.65 3.99
N ASN A 113 21.52 -1.66 3.21
CA ASN A 113 22.88 -1.51 3.70
C ASN A 113 23.28 -0.03 3.89
N VAL A 114 22.36 0.92 3.65
CA VAL A 114 22.59 2.36 3.76
C VAL A 114 21.75 2.90 4.91
N PRO A 115 22.36 3.33 6.04
CA PRO A 115 21.62 3.67 7.26
C PRO A 115 20.53 4.73 7.14
N GLU A 116 20.63 5.62 6.15
CA GLU A 116 19.71 6.74 5.92
C GLU A 116 18.59 6.40 4.92
N VAL A 117 18.67 5.23 4.27
CA VAL A 117 17.70 4.80 3.26
C VAL A 117 16.80 3.71 3.84
N SER A 118 15.51 3.99 3.85
CA SER A 118 14.46 3.04 4.17
C SER A 118 13.84 2.47 2.90
N ALA A 119 13.38 1.23 2.97
CA ALA A 119 12.74 0.56 1.85
C ALA A 119 11.48 -0.19 2.30
N PHE A 120 10.38 -0.01 1.58
CA PHE A 120 9.08 -0.61 1.90
C PHE A 120 8.37 -1.07 0.63
N ALA A 121 7.62 -2.18 0.71
CA ALA A 121 6.54 -2.45 -0.23
C ALA A 121 5.21 -2.17 0.46
N VAL A 122 4.34 -1.39 -0.19
CA VAL A 122 3.00 -1.05 0.29
C VAL A 122 1.97 -1.67 -0.66
N GLN A 123 0.99 -2.40 -0.13
CA GLN A 123 -0.05 -3.02 -0.95
C GLN A 123 -0.91 -1.95 -1.63
N ALA A 124 -1.14 -2.10 -2.94
CA ALA A 124 -1.72 -1.06 -3.79
C ALA A 124 -3.03 -1.48 -4.49
N ASP A 125 -3.57 -2.66 -4.19
CA ASP A 125 -4.81 -3.16 -4.81
C ASP A 125 -5.99 -2.20 -4.64
N ASP A 126 -6.08 -1.56 -3.47
CA ASP A 126 -7.10 -0.56 -3.18
C ASP A 126 -6.89 0.76 -3.90
N MET A 127 -5.65 1.11 -4.22
CA MET A 127 -5.30 2.34 -4.95
C MET A 127 -5.62 2.20 -6.43
N ILE A 128 -5.45 1.00 -7.00
CA ILE A 128 -5.55 0.73 -8.44
C ILE A 128 -6.92 0.14 -8.82
N SER A 129 -7.85 0.02 -7.86
CA SER A 129 -9.20 -0.49 -8.11
C SER A 129 -9.91 0.26 -9.26
N PRO A 130 -10.26 -0.43 -10.37
CA PRO A 130 -10.97 0.20 -11.50
C PRO A 130 -12.28 0.87 -11.07
N LEU A 131 -12.96 0.30 -10.06
CA LEU A 131 -14.17 0.89 -9.49
C LEU A 131 -13.89 2.23 -8.80
N LYS A 132 -12.79 2.36 -8.04
CA LYS A 132 -12.40 3.64 -7.45
C LYS A 132 -11.93 4.62 -8.53
N MET A 133 -11.09 4.19 -9.47
CA MET A 133 -10.61 5.02 -10.59
C MET A 133 -11.76 5.58 -11.44
N SER A 134 -12.77 4.77 -11.77
CA SER A 134 -13.93 5.21 -12.54
C SER A 134 -14.71 6.34 -11.86
N ARG A 135 -14.70 6.43 -10.53
CA ARG A 135 -15.34 7.53 -9.79
C ARG A 135 -14.62 8.87 -10.00
N TYR A 136 -13.30 8.86 -10.10
CA TYR A 136 -12.52 10.06 -10.40
C TYR A 136 -12.76 10.52 -11.83
N LEU A 137 -12.83 9.59 -12.80
CA LEU A 137 -13.08 9.91 -14.20
C LEU A 137 -14.52 10.39 -14.47
N ARG A 138 -15.50 9.95 -13.68
CA ARG A 138 -16.89 10.43 -13.79
C ARG A 138 -17.12 11.84 -13.26
N LYS A 139 -16.21 12.39 -12.44
CA LYS A 139 -16.34 13.77 -11.93
C LYS A 139 -15.99 14.85 -12.96
N THR A 140 -15.45 14.47 -14.11
CA THR A 140 -15.00 15.38 -15.17
C THR A 140 -16.05 15.66 -16.27
N HIS A 141 -17.33 15.37 -16.03
CA HIS A 141 -18.44 15.71 -16.92
C HIS A 141 -19.57 16.45 -16.21
#